data_AF-A0A2S2R017-F1
#
_entry.id   AF-A0A2S2R017-F1
#
_cell.length_a   1.000
_cell.length_b   1.000
_cell.length_c   1.000
_cell.angle_alpha   90.00
_cell.angle_beta   90.00
_cell.angle_gamma   90.00
#
_symmetry.space_group_name_H-M   'P 1'
#
loop_
_entity.id
_entity.type
_entity.pdbx_description
1 polymer ?
#
loop_
_entity_poly.entity_id
_entity_poly.type
_entity_poly.pdbx_seq_one_letter_code
_entity_poly.pdbx_strand_id
1 'polypeptide(L)'
;MVRLEHNIMPKQNEKLVHVDEWKNDKLTAKINNISLSLNSNSLTSLADFFVDEKPSKSLPFEATIENTMIKLCNPSQSDILRDNTCIKPTDTEIHLSRLQVKRTNDGLVFVEPIAENCDSKQLVEMTEEFKKVSIENEYLHRKLGTLERLKEENLELRRFQEENKTLKLLLNEAQDNISKLLGEKQNLLDQVRVLKESKSNMIVTTKR
;
A
#
# COMPACT_ATOMS: atom_id res chain seq x y z
N MET A 1 15.10 -40.67 15.53
CA MET A 1 15.54 -39.85 16.68
C MET A 1 17.04 -40.09 16.85
N VAL A 2 17.90 -39.21 16.34
CA VAL A 2 19.35 -39.36 16.44
C VAL A 2 19.93 -38.00 16.83
N ARG A 3 20.26 -37.83 18.11
CA ARG A 3 21.09 -36.73 18.59
C ARG A 3 22.54 -37.08 18.26
N LEU A 4 23.17 -36.29 17.39
CA LEU A 4 24.62 -36.31 17.19
C LEU A 4 25.25 -35.40 18.23
N GLU A 5 25.50 -35.94 19.42
CA GLU A 5 26.32 -35.25 20.43
C GLU A 5 27.78 -35.27 19.96
N HIS A 6 28.19 -34.20 19.30
CA HIS A 6 29.60 -33.95 18.98
C HIS A 6 30.30 -33.50 20.26
N ASN A 7 30.71 -34.45 21.08
CA ASN A 7 31.52 -34.17 22.25
C ASN A 7 33.00 -34.08 21.81
N ILE A 8 33.47 -32.86 21.56
CA ILE A 8 34.88 -32.59 21.28
C ILE A 8 35.58 -32.50 22.64
N MET A 9 36.02 -33.65 23.18
CA MET A 9 37.02 -33.63 24.25
C MET A 9 38.37 -33.21 23.64
N PRO A 10 38.99 -32.10 24.08
CA PRO A 10 40.31 -31.73 23.61
C PRO A 10 41.30 -32.84 24.04
N LYS A 11 42.04 -33.38 23.06
CA LYS A 11 43.12 -34.32 23.33
C LYS A 11 44.17 -33.62 24.19
N GLN A 12 44.49 -34.21 25.35
CA GLN A 12 45.57 -33.80 26.24
C GLN A 12 46.93 -34.00 25.54
N ASN A 13 47.29 -33.09 24.63
CA ASN A 13 48.67 -32.90 24.21
C ASN A 13 49.11 -31.56 24.78
N GLU A 14 49.72 -31.63 25.96
CA GLU A 14 50.28 -30.50 26.70
C GLU A 14 51.45 -29.87 25.94
N LYS A 15 51.14 -28.96 25.03
CA LYS A 15 51.82 -27.67 25.02
C LYS A 15 50.78 -26.70 25.54
N LEU A 16 51.02 -26.11 26.71
CA LEU A 16 50.28 -24.95 27.20
C LEU A 16 50.35 -23.90 26.10
N VAL A 17 49.33 -23.85 25.26
CA VAL A 17 49.19 -22.79 24.26
C VAL A 17 49.09 -21.51 25.07
N HIS A 18 50.07 -20.64 24.92
CA HIS A 18 50.09 -19.38 25.65
C HIS A 18 48.82 -18.64 25.24
N VAL A 19 47.93 -18.34 26.17
CA VAL A 19 46.66 -17.61 25.89
C VAL A 19 46.93 -16.28 25.18
N ASP A 20 48.15 -15.77 25.29
CA ASP A 20 48.62 -14.57 24.58
C ASP A 20 48.86 -14.77 23.08
N GLU A 21 49.04 -16.00 22.60
CA GLU A 21 49.11 -16.31 21.16
C GLU A 21 47.74 -16.15 20.50
N TRP A 22 46.67 -16.65 21.13
CA TRP A 22 45.29 -16.54 20.61
C TRP A 22 44.77 -15.10 20.54
N LYS A 23 45.31 -14.18 21.34
CA LYS A 23 44.93 -12.76 21.29
C LYS A 23 45.30 -12.08 19.96
N ASN A 24 46.21 -12.67 19.19
CA ASN A 24 46.59 -12.16 17.88
C ASN A 24 45.78 -12.82 16.75
N ASP A 25 45.01 -13.87 17.04
CA ASP A 25 44.20 -14.56 16.06
C ASP A 25 42.90 -13.79 15.80
N LYS A 26 42.53 -13.70 14.52
CA LYS A 26 41.31 -13.04 14.07
C LYS A 26 40.19 -14.06 13.98
N LEU A 27 39.14 -13.88 14.77
CA LEU A 27 37.93 -14.69 14.68
C LEU A 27 37.05 -14.18 13.53
N THR A 28 36.74 -15.03 12.56
CA THR A 28 35.80 -14.73 11.48
C THR A 28 34.56 -15.61 11.58
N ALA A 29 33.38 -14.99 11.46
CA ALA A 29 32.10 -15.68 11.46
C ALA A 29 31.28 -15.30 10.23
N LYS A 30 30.58 -16.28 9.65
CA LYS A 30 29.58 -16.04 8.60
C LYS A 30 28.25 -16.61 9.07
N ILE A 31 27.29 -15.71 9.27
CA ILE A 31 25.93 -16.01 9.69
C ILE A 31 25.05 -15.79 8.48
N ASN A 32 24.40 -16.84 7.97
CA ASN A 32 23.55 -16.74 6.79
C ASN A 32 22.27 -17.54 6.98
N ASN A 33 21.14 -16.96 6.57
CA ASN A 33 19.83 -17.63 6.56
C ASN A 33 19.41 -18.14 7.95
N ILE A 34 19.68 -17.38 9.01
CA ILE A 34 19.31 -17.76 10.38
C ILE A 34 18.02 -17.05 10.78
N SER A 35 17.06 -17.80 11.32
CA SER A 35 15.95 -17.24 12.07
C SER A 35 16.12 -17.63 13.54
N LEU A 36 16.32 -16.62 14.39
CA LEU A 36 16.59 -16.81 15.81
C LEU A 36 15.50 -16.11 16.63
N SER A 37 14.92 -16.83 17.58
CA SER A 37 14.00 -16.25 18.56
C SER A 37 14.65 -16.28 19.94
N LEU A 38 14.93 -15.10 20.49
CA LEU A 38 15.53 -14.94 21.81
C LEU A 38 14.52 -14.28 22.74
N ASN A 39 14.50 -14.71 23.99
CA ASN A 39 13.88 -13.90 25.04
C ASN A 39 14.86 -12.83 25.53
N SER A 40 14.34 -11.76 26.14
CA SER A 40 15.18 -10.64 26.64
C SER A 40 16.29 -11.11 27.59
N ASN A 41 16.00 -12.08 28.49
CA ASN A 41 16.99 -12.60 29.43
C ASN A 41 18.14 -13.34 28.71
N SER A 42 17.82 -14.14 27.68
CA SER A 42 18.80 -14.84 26.85
C SER A 42 19.66 -13.87 26.05
N LEU A 43 19.09 -12.76 25.58
CA LEU A 43 19.86 -11.72 24.90
C LEU A 43 20.87 -11.07 25.86
N THR A 44 20.47 -10.74 27.08
CA THR A 44 21.38 -10.17 28.09
C THR A 44 22.51 -11.13 28.44
N SER A 45 22.18 -12.41 28.73
CA SER A 45 23.22 -13.42 29.01
C SER A 45 24.17 -13.64 27.82
N LEU A 46 23.67 -13.51 26.58
CA LEU A 46 24.52 -13.57 25.39
C LEU A 46 25.42 -12.34 25.28
N ALA A 47 24.93 -11.14 25.60
CA ALA A 47 25.73 -9.92 25.59
C ALA A 47 26.86 -10.00 26.62
N ASP A 48 26.59 -10.51 27.82
CA ASP A 48 27.58 -10.68 28.89
C ASP A 48 28.75 -11.59 28.48
N PHE A 49 28.51 -12.60 27.62
CA PHE A 49 29.56 -13.48 27.10
C PHE A 49 30.62 -12.73 26.26
N PHE A 50 30.25 -11.61 25.63
CA PHE A 50 31.17 -10.82 24.82
C PHE A 50 31.94 -9.75 25.62
N VAL A 51 31.64 -9.59 26.91
CA VAL A 51 32.31 -8.64 27.81
C VAL A 51 33.53 -9.32 28.45
N ASP A 52 34.70 -8.71 28.28
CA ASP A 52 35.94 -9.24 28.86
C ASP A 52 36.05 -8.86 30.36
N GLU A 53 36.24 -9.86 31.23
CA GLU A 53 36.32 -9.68 32.70
C GLU A 53 37.63 -9.02 33.16
N LYS A 54 38.67 -9.01 32.31
CA LYS A 54 39.98 -8.40 32.59
C LYS A 54 40.33 -7.36 31.51
N PRO A 55 40.93 -6.22 31.87
CA PRO A 55 41.39 -5.21 30.91
C PRO A 55 42.60 -5.75 30.15
N SER A 56 42.35 -6.53 29.11
CA SER A 56 43.33 -7.05 28.17
C SER A 56 42.92 -6.69 26.75
N LYS A 57 43.86 -6.78 25.79
CA LYS A 57 43.53 -6.52 24.37
C LYS A 57 42.37 -7.40 23.96
N SER A 58 41.31 -6.79 23.43
CA SER A 58 40.13 -7.52 22.96
C SER A 58 40.49 -8.41 21.77
N LEU A 59 39.84 -9.57 21.67
CA LEU A 59 40.01 -10.46 20.52
C LEU A 59 39.41 -9.79 19.26
N PRO A 60 40.18 -9.63 18.17
CA PRO A 60 39.61 -9.15 16.91
C PRO A 60 38.57 -10.13 16.39
N PHE A 61 37.40 -9.59 16.07
CA PHE A 61 36.28 -10.37 15.56
C PHE A 61 35.69 -9.71 14.32
N GLU A 62 35.33 -10.50 13.32
CA GLU A 62 34.60 -10.05 12.14
C GLU A 62 33.48 -11.01 11.81
N ALA A 63 32.24 -10.52 11.77
CA ALA A 63 31.07 -11.26 11.34
C ALA A 63 30.44 -10.65 10.09
N THR A 64 30.09 -11.51 9.15
CA THR A 64 29.17 -11.18 8.04
C THR A 64 27.83 -11.84 8.33
N ILE A 65 26.77 -11.03 8.40
CA ILE A 65 25.41 -11.46 8.71
C ILE A 65 24.56 -11.22 7.47
N GLU A 66 24.02 -12.28 6.89
CA GLU A 66 23.22 -12.25 5.67
C GLU A 66 21.87 -12.93 5.91
N ASN A 67 20.80 -12.36 5.36
CA ASN A 67 19.43 -12.88 5.37
C ASN A 67 19.03 -13.49 6.73
N THR A 68 19.16 -12.72 7.81
CA THR A 68 18.95 -13.19 9.18
C THR A 68 17.79 -12.45 9.83
N MET A 69 16.92 -13.18 10.51
CA MET A 69 15.82 -12.63 11.29
C MET A 69 16.04 -12.91 12.77
N ILE A 70 15.97 -11.87 13.60
CA ILE A 70 16.07 -11.98 15.06
C ILE A 70 14.75 -11.49 15.66
N LYS A 71 14.02 -12.40 16.28
CA LYS A 71 12.81 -12.11 17.03
C LYS A 71 13.14 -12.01 18.51
N LEU A 72 12.81 -10.88 19.13
CA LEU A 72 12.95 -10.62 20.56
C LEU A 72 11.58 -10.77 21.23
N CYS A 73 11.44 -11.86 21.97
CA CYS A 73 10.26 -12.16 22.77
C CYS A 73 10.44 -11.57 24.18
N ASN A 74 9.52 -10.74 24.63
CA ASN A 74 9.56 -10.31 26.03
C ASN A 74 9.04 -11.43 26.91
N PRO A 75 9.73 -11.80 28.01
CA PRO A 75 9.16 -12.75 28.96
C PRO A 75 7.88 -12.12 29.49
N SER A 76 6.75 -12.77 29.23
CA SER A 76 5.48 -12.40 29.82
C SER A 76 5.68 -12.36 31.33
N GLN A 77 5.68 -11.16 31.92
CA GLN A 77 5.46 -11.05 33.36
C GLN A 77 4.18 -11.82 33.65
N SER A 78 4.26 -12.78 34.55
CA SER A 78 3.14 -13.56 35.05
C SER A 78 1.91 -12.67 35.22
N ASP A 79 0.83 -13.03 34.52
CA ASP A 79 -0.49 -12.37 34.42
C ASP A 79 -1.23 -12.23 35.78
N ILE A 80 -0.58 -11.76 36.84
CA ILE A 80 -1.19 -11.77 38.17
C ILE A 80 -1.33 -10.36 38.77
N LEU A 81 -0.61 -9.34 38.30
CA LEU A 81 -0.72 -8.01 38.89
C LEU A 81 -0.51 -6.87 37.88
N ARG A 82 -1.63 -6.29 37.40
CA ARG A 82 -1.98 -4.84 37.45
C ARG A 82 -2.43 -4.17 36.15
N ASP A 83 -3.41 -3.29 36.39
CA ASP A 83 -3.87 -2.08 35.70
C ASP A 83 -3.98 -2.03 34.17
N ASN A 84 -5.21 -1.71 33.74
CA ASN A 84 -5.68 -1.58 32.36
C ASN A 84 -5.05 -0.40 31.58
N THR A 85 -3.97 0.21 32.09
CA THR A 85 -3.21 1.29 31.45
C THR A 85 -1.81 0.86 31.00
N CYS A 86 -1.39 -0.38 31.29
CA CYS A 86 -0.08 -0.88 30.92
C CYS A 86 -0.05 -1.31 29.44
N ILE A 87 0.62 -0.52 28.59
CA ILE A 87 0.90 -0.90 27.19
C ILE A 87 1.78 -2.16 27.25
N LYS A 88 1.25 -3.30 26.78
CA LYS A 88 2.01 -4.55 26.73
C LYS A 88 3.24 -4.37 25.84
N PRO A 89 4.43 -4.82 26.27
CA PRO A 89 5.61 -4.83 25.41
C PRO A 89 5.35 -5.73 24.20
N THR A 90 5.22 -5.16 23.01
CA THR A 90 5.09 -5.91 21.76
C THR A 90 6.41 -6.61 21.43
N ASP A 91 6.34 -7.82 20.87
CA ASP A 91 7.51 -8.52 20.31
C ASP A 91 8.19 -7.63 19.25
N THR A 92 9.53 -7.61 19.24
CA THR A 92 10.31 -6.88 18.24
C THR A 92 10.94 -7.86 17.27
N GLU A 93 10.72 -7.66 15.97
CA GLU A 93 11.34 -8.44 14.91
C GLU A 93 12.37 -7.59 14.15
N ILE A 94 13.59 -8.09 14.06
CA ILE A 94 14.72 -7.40 13.42
C ILE A 94 15.11 -8.21 12.19
N HIS A 95 14.90 -7.63 11.01
CA HIS A 95 15.31 -8.22 9.73
C HIS A 95 16.65 -7.64 9.28
N LEU A 96 17.65 -8.50 9.16
CA LEU A 96 19.00 -8.17 8.71
C LEU A 96 19.20 -8.74 7.31
N SER A 97 19.23 -7.86 6.30
CA SER A 97 19.53 -8.25 4.93
C SER A 97 21.01 -8.60 4.77
N ARG A 98 21.91 -7.62 4.96
CA ARG A 98 23.37 -7.82 4.97
C ARG A 98 24.07 -6.80 5.87
N LEU A 99 24.80 -7.28 6.86
CA LEU A 99 25.47 -6.46 7.87
C LEU A 99 26.87 -7.01 8.15
N GLN A 100 27.86 -6.13 8.26
CA GLN A 100 29.20 -6.44 8.71
C GLN A 100 29.40 -5.89 10.11
N VAL A 101 29.89 -6.75 11.00
CA VAL A 101 30.24 -6.38 12.37
C VAL A 101 31.71 -6.67 12.57
N LYS A 102 32.49 -5.69 13.00
CA LYS A 102 33.93 -5.81 13.21
C LYS A 102 34.32 -5.24 14.57
N ARG A 103 34.95 -6.04 15.42
CA ARG A 103 35.58 -5.62 16.67
C ARG A 103 37.08 -5.53 16.48
N THR A 104 37.69 -4.38 16.80
CA THR A 104 39.15 -4.21 16.77
C THR A 104 39.78 -4.62 18.10
N ASN A 105 41.12 -4.74 18.12
CA ASN A 105 41.89 -5.15 19.30
C ASN A 105 41.78 -4.15 20.46
N ASP A 106 41.37 -2.91 20.16
CA ASP A 106 41.13 -1.83 21.13
C ASP A 106 39.70 -1.86 21.70
N GLY A 107 38.89 -2.84 21.29
CA GLY A 107 37.51 -3.03 21.76
C GLY A 107 36.46 -2.22 21.01
N LEU A 108 36.83 -1.43 19.99
CA LEU A 108 35.87 -0.69 19.17
C LEU A 108 35.08 -1.64 18.26
N VAL A 109 33.75 -1.48 18.24
CA VAL A 109 32.85 -2.26 17.40
C VAL A 109 32.30 -1.38 16.27
N PHE A 110 32.62 -1.76 15.04
CA PHE A 110 32.09 -1.18 13.82
C PHE A 110 30.92 -2.03 13.33
N VAL A 111 29.81 -1.39 13.02
CA VAL A 111 28.62 -2.03 12.47
C VAL A 111 28.23 -1.25 11.23
N GLU A 112 28.36 -1.88 10.07
CA GLU A 112 28.11 -1.23 8.78
C GLU A 112 27.31 -2.16 7.86
N PRO A 113 26.39 -1.64 7.05
CA PRO A 113 25.76 -2.44 6.00
C PRO A 113 26.84 -2.91 5.03
N ILE A 114 26.80 -4.18 4.62
CA ILE A 114 27.64 -4.62 3.51
C ILE A 114 27.07 -3.96 2.27
N ALA A 115 27.68 -2.85 1.86
CA ALA A 115 27.53 -2.38 0.51
C ALA A 115 28.03 -3.53 -0.38
N GLU A 116 27.11 -4.19 -1.08
CA GLU A 116 27.50 -4.73 -2.38
C GLU A 116 28.33 -3.62 -3.05
N ASN A 117 29.39 -3.99 -3.75
CA ASN A 117 29.61 -3.30 -5.02
C ASN A 117 28.29 -3.48 -5.78
N CYS A 118 27.33 -2.59 -5.52
CA CYS A 118 26.25 -2.37 -6.40
C CYS A 118 27.00 -1.78 -7.56
N ASP A 119 27.27 -2.62 -8.56
CA ASP A 119 27.88 -2.17 -9.80
C ASP A 119 27.15 -0.88 -10.12
N SER A 120 27.88 0.24 -10.10
CA SER A 120 27.28 1.58 -10.15
C SER A 120 26.29 1.71 -11.31
N LYS A 121 26.48 0.88 -12.34
CA LYS A 121 25.56 0.62 -13.45
C LYS A 121 24.17 0.11 -13.05
N GLN A 122 24.04 -0.94 -12.23
CA GLN A 122 22.74 -1.48 -11.81
C GLN A 122 21.96 -0.51 -10.93
N LEU A 123 22.64 0.21 -10.03
CA LEU A 123 21.97 1.22 -9.19
C LEU A 123 21.50 2.41 -10.04
N VAL A 124 22.30 2.83 -11.03
CA VAL A 124 21.95 3.90 -11.98
C VAL A 124 20.78 3.47 -12.87
N GLU A 125 20.83 2.27 -13.44
CA GLU A 125 19.77 1.71 -14.29
C GLU A 125 18.45 1.58 -13.52
N MET A 126 18.48 1.02 -12.29
CA MET A 126 17.31 0.95 -11.42
C MET A 126 16.77 2.35 -11.05
N THR A 127 17.65 3.33 -10.85
CA THR A 127 17.24 4.72 -10.55
C THR A 127 16.62 5.39 -11.78
N GLU A 128 17.13 5.12 -12.97
CA GLU A 128 16.58 5.62 -14.24
C GLU A 128 15.21 5.00 -14.55
N GLU A 129 15.06 3.70 -14.34
CA GLU A 129 13.78 3.01 -14.45
C GLU A 129 12.76 3.57 -13.46
N PHE A 130 13.15 3.77 -12.20
CA PHE A 130 12.28 4.36 -11.18
C PHE A 130 11.82 5.77 -11.58
N LYS A 131 12.73 6.61 -12.10
CA LYS A 131 12.37 7.94 -12.62
C LYS A 131 11.39 7.86 -13.79
N LYS A 132 11.62 6.94 -14.73
CA LYS A 132 10.74 6.73 -15.88
C LYS A 132 9.34 6.32 -15.44
N VAL A 133 9.24 5.35 -14.53
CA VAL A 133 7.97 4.89 -13.96
C VAL A 133 7.27 6.03 -13.22
N SER A 134 8.00 6.84 -12.45
CA SER A 134 7.42 7.98 -11.73
C SER A 134 6.81 9.01 -12.68
N ILE A 135 7.50 9.34 -13.78
CA ILE A 135 6.99 10.27 -14.80
C ILE A 135 5.76 9.69 -15.50
N GLU A 136 5.79 8.41 -15.86
CA GLU A 136 4.66 7.74 -16.50
C GLU A 136 3.44 7.71 -15.57
N ASN A 137 3.65 7.45 -14.28
CA ASN A 137 2.58 7.44 -13.28
C ASN A 137 1.96 8.83 -13.11
N GLU A 138 2.76 9.90 -13.04
CA GLU A 138 2.24 11.27 -13.05
C GLU A 138 1.43 11.58 -14.32
N TYR A 139 1.91 11.15 -15.48
CA TYR A 139 1.19 11.33 -16.74
C TYR A 139 -0.16 10.59 -16.72
N LEU A 140 -0.18 9.35 -16.23
CA LEU A 140 -1.40 8.55 -16.10
C LEU A 140 -2.38 9.19 -15.12
N HIS A 141 -1.92 9.71 -13.99
CA HIS A 141 -2.76 10.46 -13.05
C HIS A 141 -3.37 11.72 -13.70
N ARG A 142 -2.58 12.48 -14.45
CA ARG A 142 -3.08 13.64 -15.21
C ARG A 142 -4.12 13.22 -16.26
N LYS A 143 -3.86 12.15 -17.00
CA LYS A 143 -4.76 11.60 -18.02
C LYS A 143 -6.06 11.04 -17.42
N LEU A 144 -5.98 10.44 -16.25
CA LEU A 144 -7.16 9.98 -15.51
C LEU A 144 -8.03 11.17 -15.12
N GLY A 145 -7.43 12.23 -14.57
CA GLY A 145 -8.17 13.45 -14.20
C GLY A 145 -8.85 14.15 -15.39
N THR A 146 -8.27 14.10 -16.59
CA THR A 146 -8.95 14.62 -17.79
C THR A 146 -10.11 13.73 -18.22
N LEU A 147 -9.97 12.40 -18.16
CA LEU A 147 -11.04 11.47 -18.47
C LEU A 147 -12.22 11.57 -17.49
N GLU A 148 -11.95 11.79 -16.21
CA GLU A 148 -13.00 11.98 -15.20
C GLU A 148 -13.81 13.25 -15.47
N ARG A 149 -13.15 14.37 -15.82
CA ARG A 149 -13.83 15.61 -16.21
C ARG A 149 -14.70 15.40 -17.46
N LEU A 150 -14.15 14.74 -18.50
CA LEU A 150 -14.90 14.44 -19.72
C LEU A 150 -16.08 13.51 -19.46
N LYS A 151 -15.95 12.56 -18.54
CA LYS A 151 -17.04 11.66 -18.13
C LYS A 151 -18.18 12.46 -17.50
N GLU A 152 -17.87 13.40 -16.61
CA GLU A 152 -18.90 14.25 -15.97
C GLU A 152 -19.62 15.12 -17.01
N GLU A 153 -18.87 15.78 -17.89
CA GLU A 153 -19.45 16.56 -19.01
C GLU A 153 -20.33 15.68 -19.91
N ASN A 154 -19.94 14.43 -20.18
CA ASN A 154 -20.73 13.50 -20.98
C ASN A 154 -22.04 13.11 -20.30
N LEU A 155 -22.01 12.89 -18.97
CA LEU A 155 -23.21 12.61 -18.18
C LEU A 155 -24.17 13.80 -18.21
N GLU A 156 -23.66 15.00 -18.06
CA GLU A 156 -24.45 16.22 -18.14
C GLU A 156 -25.07 16.41 -19.52
N LEU A 157 -24.31 16.21 -20.60
CA LEU A 157 -24.82 16.24 -21.97
C LEU A 157 -25.94 15.21 -22.20
N ARG A 158 -25.84 14.00 -21.64
CA ARG A 158 -26.91 12.99 -21.74
C ARG A 158 -28.19 13.45 -21.05
N ARG A 159 -28.08 14.05 -19.85
CA ARG A 159 -29.25 14.62 -19.15
C ARG A 159 -29.94 15.69 -20.01
N PHE A 160 -29.17 16.63 -20.57
CA PHE A 160 -29.73 17.66 -21.45
C PHE A 160 -30.36 17.07 -22.72
N GLN A 161 -29.77 16.02 -23.30
CA GLN A 161 -30.37 15.34 -24.45
C GLN A 161 -31.69 14.65 -24.11
N GLU A 162 -31.82 14.03 -22.95
CA GLU A 162 -33.06 13.40 -22.48
C GLU A 162 -34.14 14.44 -22.18
N GLU A 163 -33.79 15.54 -21.52
CA GLU A 163 -34.70 16.66 -21.28
C GLU A 163 -35.19 17.26 -22.60
N ASN A 164 -34.30 17.52 -23.55
CA ASN A 164 -34.64 18.07 -24.86
C ASN A 164 -35.57 17.12 -25.65
N LYS A 165 -35.34 15.80 -25.59
CA LYS A 165 -36.26 14.81 -26.17
C LYS A 165 -37.64 14.90 -25.53
N THR A 166 -37.72 15.03 -24.21
CA THR A 166 -38.98 15.15 -23.48
C THR A 166 -39.72 16.43 -23.86
N LEU A 167 -39.02 17.57 -23.93
CA LEU A 167 -39.59 18.85 -24.36
C LEU A 167 -40.11 18.79 -25.80
N LYS A 168 -39.42 18.12 -26.71
CA LYS A 168 -39.90 17.90 -28.09
C LYS A 168 -41.18 17.07 -28.13
N LEU A 169 -41.29 16.03 -27.29
CA LEU A 169 -42.51 15.24 -27.20
C LEU A 169 -43.69 16.09 -26.70
N LEU A 170 -43.48 16.87 -25.64
CA LEU A 170 -44.50 17.78 -25.10
C LEU A 170 -44.91 18.85 -26.12
N LEU A 171 -43.95 19.38 -26.88
CA LEU A 171 -44.23 20.34 -27.94
C LEU A 171 -45.11 19.73 -29.04
N ASN A 172 -44.78 18.52 -29.51
CA ASN A 172 -45.56 17.82 -30.53
C ASN A 172 -46.98 17.54 -30.01
N GLU A 173 -47.13 17.07 -28.78
CA GLU A 173 -48.44 16.82 -28.17
C GLU A 173 -49.27 18.11 -28.07
N ALA A 174 -48.65 19.23 -27.67
CA ALA A 174 -49.32 20.53 -27.65
C ALA A 174 -49.76 20.97 -29.05
N GLN A 175 -48.93 20.75 -30.08
CA GLN A 175 -49.25 21.06 -31.47
C GLN A 175 -50.42 20.21 -32.00
N ASP A 176 -50.46 18.91 -31.67
CA ASP A 176 -51.55 18.01 -32.03
C ASP A 176 -52.86 18.44 -31.35
N ASN A 177 -52.81 18.79 -30.07
CA ASN A 177 -53.95 19.30 -29.31
C ASN A 177 -54.50 20.60 -29.89
N ILE A 178 -53.63 21.54 -30.25
CA ILE A 178 -54.04 22.79 -30.92
C ILE A 178 -54.70 22.50 -32.27
N SER A 179 -54.11 21.60 -33.06
CA SER A 179 -54.65 21.21 -34.37
C SER A 179 -56.05 20.60 -34.24
N LYS A 180 -56.24 19.73 -33.24
CA LYS A 180 -57.55 19.15 -32.91
C LYS A 180 -58.57 20.21 -32.50
N LEU A 181 -58.21 21.12 -31.58
CA LEU A 181 -59.09 22.21 -31.14
C LEU A 181 -59.46 23.16 -32.28
N LEU A 182 -58.53 23.45 -33.19
CA LEU A 182 -58.81 24.25 -34.38
C LEU A 182 -59.81 23.54 -35.32
N GLY A 183 -59.66 22.23 -35.51
CA GLY A 183 -60.61 21.42 -36.28
C GLY A 183 -62.02 21.40 -35.66
N GLU A 184 -62.11 21.20 -34.33
CA GLU A 184 -63.38 21.25 -33.59
C GLU A 184 -64.03 22.63 -33.67
N LYS A 185 -63.25 23.70 -33.50
CA LYS A 185 -63.71 25.08 -33.67
C LYS A 185 -64.28 25.31 -35.07
N GLN A 186 -63.60 24.84 -36.11
CA GLN A 186 -64.07 24.99 -37.48
C GLN A 186 -65.41 24.26 -37.71
N ASN A 187 -65.51 23.01 -37.24
CA ASN A 187 -66.75 22.24 -37.31
C ASN A 187 -67.92 22.95 -36.60
N LEU A 188 -67.69 23.47 -35.38
CA LEU A 188 -68.69 24.25 -34.65
C LEU A 188 -69.12 25.52 -35.39
N LEU A 189 -68.17 26.25 -35.99
CA LEU A 189 -68.48 27.44 -36.78
C LEU A 189 -69.34 27.10 -38.00
N ASP A 190 -69.06 25.98 -38.66
CA ASP A 190 -69.84 25.54 -39.82
C ASP A 190 -71.24 25.07 -39.41
N GLN A 191 -71.39 24.36 -38.29
CA GLN A 191 -72.71 24.02 -37.71
C GLN A 191 -73.52 25.28 -37.36
N VAL A 192 -72.89 26.28 -36.71
CA VAL A 192 -73.54 27.55 -36.39
C VAL A 192 -73.97 28.30 -37.66
N ARG A 193 -73.16 28.25 -38.72
CA ARG A 193 -73.50 28.85 -40.02
C ARG A 193 -74.75 28.20 -40.62
N VAL A 194 -74.78 26.87 -40.70
CA VAL A 194 -75.94 26.09 -41.20
C VAL A 194 -77.19 26.37 -40.38
N LEU A 195 -77.07 26.40 -39.05
CA LEU A 195 -78.20 26.71 -38.16
C LEU A 195 -78.73 28.14 -38.37
N LYS A 196 -77.84 29.12 -38.57
CA LYS A 196 -78.23 30.50 -38.89
C LYS A 196 -78.96 30.58 -40.24
N GLU A 197 -78.46 29.89 -41.26
CA GLU A 197 -79.10 29.82 -42.59
C GLU A 197 -80.49 29.16 -42.50
N SER A 198 -80.61 28.02 -41.80
CA SER A 198 -81.90 27.34 -41.56
C SER A 198 -82.89 28.24 -40.83
N LYS A 199 -82.46 28.94 -39.77
CA LYS A 199 -83.31 29.88 -39.02
C LYS A 199 -83.77 31.03 -39.91
N SER A 200 -82.88 31.59 -40.73
CA SER A 200 -83.23 32.67 -41.67
C SER A 200 -84.31 32.21 -42.67
N ASN A 201 -84.16 31.00 -43.22
CA ASN A 201 -85.13 30.42 -44.15
C ASN A 201 -86.50 30.16 -43.51
N MET A 202 -86.56 29.70 -42.25
CA MET A 202 -87.83 29.51 -41.51
C MET A 202 -88.56 30.83 -41.22
N ILE A 203 -87.83 31.91 -40.95
CA ILE A 203 -88.44 33.24 -40.73
C ILE A 203 -89.08 33.76 -42.03
N VAL A 204 -88.47 33.47 -43.18
CA VAL A 204 -89.00 33.86 -44.49
C VAL A 204 -90.27 33.06 -44.82
N THR A 205 -90.35 31.77 -44.47
CA THR A 205 -91.56 30.95 -44.71
C THR A 205 -92.70 31.25 -43.75
N THR A 206 -92.43 31.73 -42.53
CA THR A 206 -93.47 32.07 -41.53
C THR A 206 -94.11 33.45 -41.79
N LYS A 207 -93.52 34.27 -42.67
CA LYS A 207 -94.02 35.61 -43.05
C LYS A 207 -94.84 35.63 -44.36
N ARG A 208 -95.16 34.48 -44.93
CA ARG A 208 -96.13 34.32 -46.04
C ARG A 208 -97.44 33.77 -45.49
#